data_AF-A0A7S1SE55-F1
#
_entry.id   AF-A0A7S1SE55-F1
#
_cell.length_a   1.000
_cell.length_b   1.000
_cell.length_c   1.000
_cell.angle_alpha   90.00
_cell.angle_beta   90.00
_cell.angle_gamma   90.00
#
_symmetry.space_group_name_H-M   'P 1'
#
loop_
_entity.id
_entity.type
_entity.pdbx_description
1 polymer ?
#
loop_
_entity_poly.entity_id
_entity_poly.type
_entity_poly.pdbx_seq_one_letter_code
_entity_poly.pdbx_strand_id
1 'polypeptide(L)'
;SISDQGPPPLPHRPRAVSGPAEPHQPPRSMAAAPPSASSASSAPGPSAQEARGRQLAFGLSAPAAESFIRNAEFVSLGCYCAVSEALLHLGLRQHAYPFDWIRSSMAGVIHCFETGFEDFLTYTEVREAHDLTCFAGARWGGSFWHHDLEDASVQADFSRRAERILGLADVPVGKPKVFVRLLNDSRELDWALRLRDALTRAFPTAPVYLLLIVDIQLFKGPKRLEGMAGEGLLVHFMDAATVYKGAGLDSAGDYQTRARVYAAVVAFAINYWSGGRQALSAVQAFPSLPRLCAACEQYSGGDPAHELYSPQYFKGHRLAVRRGAAPALPGLFHGKAAEFALPEGVVPGGVVQVNVFGEDVALRLPDNAVAGLMMKCRLVEGVLSAVMVLAASTAPAIATAACQLASGPASR
;
A
#
# COMPACT_ATOMS: atom_id res chain seq x y z
N SER A 1 -23.61 39.75 55.48
CA SER A 1 -23.21 40.38 54.21
C SER A 1 -21.69 40.33 54.15
N ILE A 2 -21.15 39.24 53.60
CA ILE A 2 -19.71 38.98 53.51
C ILE A 2 -19.35 39.28 52.06
N SER A 3 -18.56 40.33 51.87
CA SER A 3 -18.13 40.86 50.59
C SER A 3 -17.06 39.98 49.96
N ASP A 4 -17.42 39.43 48.81
CA ASP A 4 -16.60 38.63 47.90
C ASP A 4 -15.56 39.56 47.23
N GLN A 5 -14.30 39.49 47.66
CA GLN A 5 -13.17 40.11 46.96
C GLN A 5 -12.44 39.03 46.17
N GLY A 6 -12.63 39.07 44.86
CA GLY A 6 -11.92 38.21 43.91
C GLY A 6 -10.40 38.44 43.92
N PRO A 7 -9.63 37.46 43.44
CA PRO A 7 -8.17 37.49 43.49
C PRO A 7 -7.57 38.58 42.59
N PRO A 8 -6.40 39.12 42.93
CA PRO A 8 -5.73 40.16 42.16
C PRO A 8 -5.26 39.66 40.78
N PRO A 9 -5.18 40.55 39.78
CA PRO A 9 -4.75 40.20 38.43
C PRO A 9 -3.25 39.83 38.41
N LEU A 10 -2.92 38.82 37.60
CA LEU A 10 -1.55 38.38 37.38
C LEU A 10 -0.75 39.42 36.57
N PRO A 11 0.57 39.54 36.80
CA PRO A 11 1.42 40.47 36.09
C PRO A 11 1.56 40.09 34.60
N HIS A 12 1.42 41.10 33.73
CA HIS A 12 1.64 40.98 32.30
C HIS A 12 3.11 40.59 32.01
N ARG A 13 3.32 39.38 31.47
CA ARG A 13 4.59 39.00 30.85
C ARG A 13 4.77 39.75 29.53
N PRO A 14 5.94 40.34 29.25
CA PRO A 14 6.23 40.92 27.95
C PRO A 14 6.17 39.83 26.87
N ARG A 15 5.45 40.15 25.79
CA ARG A 15 5.28 39.31 24.60
C ARG A 15 6.64 39.18 23.91
N ALA A 16 7.22 37.98 23.91
CA ALA A 16 8.36 37.67 23.06
C ALA A 16 7.91 37.79 21.61
N VAL A 17 8.52 38.70 20.86
CA VAL A 17 8.35 38.80 19.41
C VAL A 17 9.10 37.63 18.79
N SER A 18 8.37 36.53 18.55
CA SER A 18 8.84 35.43 17.71
C SER A 18 8.93 35.93 16.27
N GLY A 19 10.15 36.02 15.74
CA GLY A 19 10.37 36.22 14.30
C GLY A 19 9.73 35.08 13.49
N PRO A 20 9.47 35.30 12.18
CA PRO A 20 8.86 34.29 11.33
C PRO A 20 9.76 33.05 11.32
N ALA A 21 9.24 31.94 11.86
CA ALA A 21 9.86 30.65 11.68
C ALA A 21 9.86 30.35 10.17
N GLU A 22 11.05 30.15 9.60
CA GLU A 22 11.15 29.60 8.25
C GLU A 22 10.35 28.30 8.20
N PRO A 23 9.42 28.14 7.25
CA PRO A 23 8.73 26.87 7.08
C PRO A 23 9.78 25.82 6.75
N HIS A 24 9.97 24.87 7.67
CA HIS A 24 10.71 23.65 7.42
C HIS A 24 10.07 22.97 6.20
N GLN A 25 10.64 23.21 5.01
CA GLN A 25 10.25 22.47 3.81
C GLN A 25 10.71 21.02 4.04
N PRO A 26 9.79 20.04 4.07
CA PRO A 26 10.20 18.65 4.04
C PRO A 26 11.03 18.42 2.77
N PRO A 27 11.98 17.47 2.78
CA PRO A 27 12.80 17.18 1.61
C PRO A 27 11.89 16.94 0.40
N ARG A 28 12.09 17.74 -0.66
CA ARG A 28 11.39 17.59 -1.95
C ARG A 28 11.73 16.23 -2.52
N SER A 29 10.85 15.25 -2.30
CA SER A 29 10.85 13.96 -3.00
C SER A 29 10.55 14.23 -4.47
N MET A 30 11.55 14.14 -5.34
CA MET A 30 11.43 14.33 -6.80
C MET A 30 10.83 13.10 -7.49
N ALA A 31 9.70 12.60 -7.00
CA ALA A 31 8.94 11.61 -7.74
C ALA A 31 8.37 12.29 -8.99
N ALA A 32 8.88 11.92 -10.17
CA ALA A 32 8.37 12.48 -11.42
C ALA A 32 6.88 12.17 -11.58
N ALA A 33 6.13 13.19 -12.00
CA ALA A 33 4.74 13.04 -12.37
C ALA A 33 4.59 12.03 -13.53
N PRO A 34 3.60 11.12 -13.48
CA PRO A 34 3.21 10.36 -14.66
C PRO A 34 2.69 11.31 -15.76
N PRO A 35 2.76 10.92 -17.05
CA PRO A 35 2.30 11.77 -18.16
C PRO A 35 0.84 12.23 -17.99
N SER A 36 0.52 13.44 -18.43
CA SER A 36 -0.82 14.06 -18.31
C SER A 36 -1.89 13.29 -19.09
N ALA A 37 -3.08 12.99 -18.55
CA ALA A 37 -4.05 12.11 -19.22
C ALA A 37 -4.72 12.71 -20.45
N SER A 38 -4.71 14.03 -20.63
CA SER A 38 -5.12 14.65 -21.91
C SER A 38 -4.14 14.35 -23.05
N SER A 39 -2.90 13.95 -22.75
CA SER A 39 -1.88 13.51 -23.72
C SER A 39 -1.41 12.06 -23.54
N ALA A 40 -1.73 11.39 -22.42
CA ALA A 40 -1.33 10.01 -22.09
C ALA A 40 -2.07 8.96 -22.93
N SER A 41 -2.95 9.38 -23.84
CA SER A 41 -3.46 8.55 -24.93
C SER A 41 -2.50 8.48 -26.14
N SER A 42 -1.38 9.18 -26.15
CA SER A 42 -0.47 9.17 -27.32
C SER A 42 0.58 8.08 -27.28
N ALA A 43 0.99 7.60 -26.10
CA ALA A 43 1.79 6.39 -26.02
C ALA A 43 0.86 5.20 -26.29
N PRO A 44 1.02 4.46 -27.40
CA PRO A 44 0.20 3.30 -27.65
C PRO A 44 0.38 2.34 -26.47
N GLY A 45 -0.74 1.98 -25.84
CA GLY A 45 -0.73 0.90 -24.85
C GLY A 45 -0.11 -0.37 -25.45
N PRO A 46 0.21 -1.36 -24.60
CA PRO A 46 0.70 -2.65 -25.08
C PRO A 46 -0.24 -3.20 -26.16
N SER A 47 0.33 -3.67 -27.24
CA SER A 47 -0.41 -4.38 -28.28
C SER A 47 -1.15 -5.58 -27.68
N ALA A 48 -2.23 -6.01 -28.33
CA ALA A 48 -2.97 -7.21 -27.92
C ALA A 48 -2.04 -8.45 -27.82
N GLN A 49 -1.01 -8.52 -28.68
CA GLN A 49 -0.01 -9.58 -28.65
C GLN A 49 0.89 -9.51 -27.40
N GLU A 50 1.35 -8.32 -27.00
CA GLU A 50 2.14 -8.14 -25.78
C GLU A 50 1.33 -8.47 -24.53
N ALA A 51 0.09 -7.98 -24.45
CA ALA A 51 -0.83 -8.30 -23.36
C ALA A 51 -1.06 -9.82 -23.27
N ARG A 52 -1.31 -10.49 -24.41
CA ARG A 52 -1.46 -11.95 -24.46
C ARG A 52 -0.19 -12.70 -24.07
N GLY A 53 0.97 -12.23 -24.49
CA GLY A 53 2.27 -12.78 -24.09
C GLY A 53 2.48 -12.72 -22.58
N ARG A 54 2.08 -11.61 -21.94
CA ARG A 54 2.13 -11.46 -20.47
C ARG A 54 1.11 -12.36 -19.78
N GLN A 55 -0.12 -12.45 -20.30
CA GLN A 55 -1.12 -13.39 -19.79
C GLN A 55 -0.58 -14.83 -19.78
N LEU A 56 0.04 -15.27 -20.89
CA LEU A 56 0.66 -16.58 -20.99
C LEU A 56 1.79 -16.76 -19.96
N ALA A 57 2.67 -15.77 -19.81
CA ALA A 57 3.77 -15.81 -18.85
C ALA A 57 3.30 -15.93 -17.39
N PHE A 58 2.11 -15.43 -17.07
CA PHE A 58 1.49 -15.56 -15.75
C PHE A 58 0.50 -16.73 -15.62
N GLY A 59 0.45 -17.63 -16.61
CA GLY A 59 -0.43 -18.81 -16.57
C GLY A 59 -1.92 -18.52 -16.77
N LEU A 60 -2.27 -17.34 -17.31
CA LEU A 60 -3.66 -16.93 -17.55
C LEU A 60 -4.28 -17.55 -18.81
N SER A 61 -3.55 -18.44 -19.50
CA SER A 61 -4.05 -19.23 -20.62
C SER A 61 -4.77 -20.52 -20.20
N ALA A 62 -4.77 -20.85 -18.90
CA ALA A 62 -5.54 -21.98 -18.40
C ALA A 62 -7.05 -21.76 -18.67
N PRO A 63 -7.81 -22.78 -19.11
CA PRO A 63 -9.22 -22.61 -19.50
C PRO A 63 -10.10 -21.95 -18.43
N ALA A 64 -9.86 -22.26 -17.15
CA ALA A 64 -10.59 -21.67 -16.03
C ALA A 64 -10.27 -20.17 -15.87
N ALA A 65 -8.99 -19.78 -15.99
CA ALA A 65 -8.56 -18.38 -15.92
C ALA A 65 -9.09 -17.58 -17.10
N GLU A 66 -9.04 -18.11 -18.32
CA GLU A 66 -9.61 -17.46 -19.51
C GLU A 66 -11.13 -17.29 -19.40
N SER A 67 -11.83 -18.31 -18.91
CA SER A 67 -13.26 -18.23 -18.65
C SER A 67 -13.58 -17.15 -17.62
N PHE A 68 -12.81 -17.09 -16.53
CA PHE A 68 -12.96 -16.05 -15.52
C PHE A 68 -12.74 -14.65 -16.10
N ILE A 69 -11.65 -14.44 -16.85
CA ILE A 69 -11.32 -13.16 -17.48
C ILE A 69 -12.43 -12.70 -18.43
N ARG A 70 -12.92 -13.59 -19.28
CA ARG A 70 -13.97 -13.26 -20.27
C ARG A 70 -15.29 -12.86 -19.62
N ASN A 71 -15.61 -13.46 -18.47
CA ASN A 71 -16.89 -13.28 -17.81
C ASN A 71 -16.89 -12.18 -16.74
N ALA A 72 -15.72 -11.65 -16.37
CA ALA A 72 -15.59 -10.62 -15.35
C ALA A 72 -15.23 -9.25 -15.94
N GLU A 73 -15.56 -8.20 -15.20
CA GLU A 73 -15.12 -6.83 -15.46
C GLU A 73 -14.02 -6.44 -14.46
N PHE A 74 -12.92 -5.87 -14.95
CA PHE A 74 -11.78 -5.48 -14.10
C PHE A 74 -11.73 -3.97 -13.92
N VAL A 75 -11.75 -3.52 -12.67
CA VAL A 75 -11.92 -2.11 -12.31
C VAL A 75 -10.84 -1.70 -11.31
N SER A 76 -10.09 -0.63 -11.63
CA SER A 76 -9.23 0.03 -10.66
C SER A 76 -10.06 0.90 -9.72
N LEU A 77 -9.79 0.84 -8.42
CA LEU A 77 -10.35 1.75 -7.41
C LEU A 77 -9.39 2.88 -7.04
N GLY A 78 -8.39 3.15 -7.88
CA GLY A 78 -7.49 4.30 -7.76
C GLY A 78 -6.39 4.12 -6.72
N CYS A 79 -6.19 5.15 -5.90
CA CYS A 79 -5.01 5.41 -5.07
C CYS A 79 -3.73 5.70 -5.88
N TYR A 80 -3.42 4.88 -6.88
CA TYR A 80 -2.24 5.06 -7.73
C TYR A 80 -2.48 4.55 -9.15
N CYS A 81 -2.09 5.35 -10.14
CA CYS A 81 -2.34 5.07 -11.56
C CYS A 81 -1.74 3.75 -12.07
N ALA A 82 -0.67 3.25 -11.43
CA ALA A 82 -0.03 2.00 -11.83
C ALA A 82 -0.96 0.78 -11.73
N VAL A 83 -2.05 0.85 -10.96
CA VAL A 83 -3.07 -0.21 -10.93
C VAL A 83 -3.83 -0.27 -12.26
N SER A 84 -4.29 0.87 -12.78
CA SER A 84 -4.98 0.94 -14.06
C SER A 84 -4.06 0.53 -15.21
N GLU A 85 -2.78 0.90 -15.14
CA GLU A 85 -1.74 0.47 -16.08
C GLU A 85 -1.46 -1.03 -16.00
N ALA A 86 -1.46 -1.61 -14.80
CA ALA A 86 -1.33 -3.06 -14.62
C ALA A 86 -2.47 -3.83 -15.32
N LEU A 87 -3.71 -3.32 -15.22
CA LEU A 87 -4.86 -3.89 -15.93
C LEU A 87 -4.71 -3.75 -17.45
N LEU A 88 -4.21 -2.61 -17.93
CA LEU A 88 -3.93 -2.38 -19.34
C LEU A 88 -2.84 -3.35 -19.86
N HIS A 89 -1.76 -3.53 -19.11
CA HIS A 89 -0.69 -4.48 -19.39
C HIS A 89 -1.14 -5.94 -19.54
N LEU A 90 -2.21 -6.32 -18.87
CA LEU A 90 -2.80 -7.65 -18.99
C LEU A 90 -3.91 -7.72 -20.04
N GLY A 91 -4.24 -6.62 -20.72
CA GLY A 91 -5.39 -6.56 -21.64
C GLY A 91 -6.73 -6.77 -20.93
N LEU A 92 -6.82 -6.46 -19.64
CA LEU A 92 -8.01 -6.65 -18.82
C LEU A 92 -8.89 -5.39 -18.76
N ARG A 93 -8.29 -4.21 -18.98
CA ARG A 93 -9.00 -2.93 -18.98
C ARG A 93 -9.79 -2.76 -20.28
N GLN A 94 -11.07 -3.08 -20.26
CA GLN A 94 -11.98 -2.90 -21.41
C GLN A 94 -12.55 -1.48 -21.51
N HIS A 95 -12.68 -0.80 -20.37
CA HIS A 95 -13.23 0.54 -20.26
C HIS A 95 -12.42 1.42 -19.31
N ALA A 96 -12.59 2.74 -19.43
CA ALA A 96 -12.16 3.68 -18.40
C ALA A 96 -13.19 3.75 -17.27
N TYR A 97 -12.71 3.90 -16.04
CA TYR A 97 -13.52 3.98 -14.82
C TYR A 97 -13.21 5.25 -14.01
N PRO A 98 -14.09 5.67 -13.07
CA PRO A 98 -13.94 6.95 -12.38
C PRO A 98 -12.63 7.07 -11.62
N PHE A 99 -12.15 5.98 -11.02
CA PHE A 99 -10.92 5.99 -10.22
C PHE A 99 -9.64 5.73 -11.02
N ASP A 100 -9.74 5.62 -12.35
CA ASP A 100 -8.55 5.55 -13.18
C ASP A 100 -7.80 6.89 -13.15
N TRP A 101 -6.49 6.86 -12.91
CA TRP A 101 -5.63 8.04 -12.96
C TRP A 101 -5.99 9.15 -11.95
N ILE A 102 -6.50 8.79 -10.77
CA ILE A 102 -6.74 9.75 -9.69
C ILE A 102 -6.20 9.22 -8.35
N ARG A 103 -6.03 10.12 -7.37
CA ARG A 103 -5.76 9.73 -5.98
C ARG A 103 -7.07 9.54 -5.25
N SER A 104 -7.17 8.47 -4.48
CA SER A 104 -8.36 8.17 -3.69
C SER A 104 -8.01 7.51 -2.37
N SER A 105 -8.66 7.95 -1.28
CA SER A 105 -8.71 7.19 -0.03
C SER A 105 -9.77 6.09 -0.12
N MET A 106 -9.64 5.04 0.69
CA MET A 106 -10.61 3.94 0.73
C MET A 106 -11.95 4.41 1.26
N ALA A 107 -11.93 5.29 2.28
CA ALA A 107 -13.12 5.95 2.80
C ALA A 107 -13.83 6.76 1.71
N GLY A 108 -13.07 7.47 0.86
CA GLY A 108 -13.61 8.20 -0.28
C GLY A 108 -14.24 7.33 -1.35
N VAL A 109 -13.63 6.18 -1.67
CA VAL A 109 -14.23 5.20 -2.58
C VAL A 109 -15.54 4.67 -2.01
N ILE A 110 -15.56 4.30 -0.73
CA ILE A 110 -16.79 3.86 -0.04
C ILE A 110 -17.87 4.93 -0.14
N HIS A 111 -17.53 6.19 0.19
CA HIS A 111 -18.44 7.32 0.09
C HIS A 111 -19.04 7.44 -1.31
N CYS A 112 -18.21 7.41 -2.36
CA CYS A 112 -18.70 7.51 -3.74
C CYS A 112 -19.71 6.41 -4.12
N PHE A 113 -19.51 5.18 -3.66
CA PHE A 113 -20.50 4.11 -3.88
C PHE A 113 -21.76 4.30 -3.04
N GLU A 114 -21.62 4.80 -1.81
CA GLU A 114 -22.75 5.03 -0.89
C GLU A 114 -23.61 6.24 -1.32
N THR A 115 -23.03 7.23 -2.01
CA THR A 115 -23.72 8.44 -2.50
C THR A 115 -24.01 8.41 -3.99
N GLY A 116 -23.70 7.32 -4.70
CA GLY A 116 -23.89 7.25 -6.15
C GLY A 116 -23.09 8.30 -6.91
N PHE A 117 -21.90 8.66 -6.42
CA PHE A 117 -20.96 9.63 -7.00
C PHE A 117 -21.49 11.09 -7.05
N GLU A 118 -22.48 11.45 -6.23
CA GLU A 118 -23.13 12.78 -6.22
C GLU A 118 -22.14 13.96 -6.17
N ASP A 119 -21.09 13.86 -5.35
CA ASP A 119 -20.09 14.91 -5.14
C ASP A 119 -18.71 14.55 -5.71
N PHE A 120 -18.65 13.62 -6.67
CA PHE A 120 -17.38 13.08 -7.19
C PHE A 120 -16.50 14.14 -7.85
N LEU A 121 -17.10 15.07 -8.60
CA LEU A 121 -16.39 16.13 -9.34
C LEU A 121 -16.20 17.42 -8.53
N THR A 122 -16.39 17.38 -7.21
CA THR A 122 -16.11 18.52 -6.34
C THR A 122 -14.60 18.69 -6.12
N TYR A 123 -14.16 19.92 -5.91
CA TYR A 123 -12.81 20.27 -5.47
C TYR A 123 -12.86 21.62 -4.74
N THR A 124 -11.87 21.89 -3.89
CA THR A 124 -11.75 23.18 -3.18
C THR A 124 -10.53 23.98 -3.63
N GLU A 125 -9.56 23.32 -4.27
CA GLU A 125 -8.29 23.93 -4.65
C GLU A 125 -7.83 23.46 -6.03
N VAL A 126 -7.18 24.35 -6.76
CA VAL A 126 -6.45 24.04 -8.00
C VAL A 126 -4.98 24.37 -7.76
N ARG A 127 -4.08 23.42 -8.03
CA ARG A 127 -2.64 23.57 -7.78
C ARG A 127 -1.84 23.14 -9.00
N GLU A 128 -0.80 23.90 -9.33
CA GLU A 128 0.20 23.50 -10.32
C GLU A 128 1.35 22.78 -9.63
N ALA A 129 1.61 21.53 -10.02
CA ALA A 129 2.69 20.73 -9.46
C ALA A 129 3.26 19.76 -10.51
N HIS A 130 4.58 19.83 -10.74
CA HIS A 130 5.28 18.93 -11.67
C HIS A 130 4.69 18.95 -13.09
N ASP A 131 4.38 20.13 -13.61
CA ASP A 131 3.75 20.34 -14.93
C ASP A 131 2.35 19.73 -15.06
N LEU A 132 1.70 19.44 -13.93
CA LEU A 132 0.32 18.98 -13.86
C LEU A 132 -0.53 19.97 -13.07
N THR A 133 -1.72 20.26 -13.60
CA THR A 133 -2.82 20.88 -12.85
C THR A 133 -3.52 19.83 -12.01
N CYS A 134 -3.53 20.03 -10.69
CA CYS A 134 -4.19 19.18 -9.72
C CYS A 134 -5.44 19.86 -9.17
N PHE A 135 -6.59 19.20 -9.31
CA PHE A 135 -7.83 19.57 -8.65
C PHE A 135 -7.94 18.79 -7.33
N ALA A 136 -7.70 19.49 -6.22
CA ALA A 136 -7.46 18.94 -4.89
C ALA A 136 -8.63 19.23 -3.93
N GLY A 137 -8.66 18.47 -2.83
CA GLY A 137 -9.66 18.66 -1.77
C GLY A 137 -11.08 18.30 -2.20
N ALA A 138 -11.26 17.26 -3.01
CA ALA A 138 -12.60 16.77 -3.33
C ALA A 138 -13.34 16.37 -2.04
N ARG A 139 -14.67 16.56 -1.99
CA ARG A 139 -15.48 16.32 -0.77
C ARG A 139 -15.36 14.89 -0.24
N TRP A 140 -15.16 13.93 -1.14
CA TRP A 140 -14.93 12.52 -0.82
C TRP A 140 -13.48 12.21 -0.42
N GLY A 141 -12.58 13.19 -0.37
CA GLY A 141 -11.20 13.04 0.12
C GLY A 141 -10.20 12.49 -0.90
N GLY A 142 -10.32 12.88 -2.17
CA GLY A 142 -9.34 12.56 -3.22
C GLY A 142 -9.01 13.76 -4.09
N SER A 143 -8.28 13.50 -5.18
CA SER A 143 -7.80 14.55 -6.09
C SER A 143 -7.54 14.05 -7.51
N PHE A 144 -7.63 14.96 -8.48
CA PHE A 144 -7.49 14.70 -9.91
C PHE A 144 -6.21 15.35 -10.42
N TRP A 145 -5.25 14.53 -10.87
CA TRP A 145 -3.91 14.99 -11.27
C TRP A 145 -3.71 15.05 -12.79
N HIS A 146 -4.68 14.54 -13.54
CA HIS A 146 -4.53 14.31 -14.97
C HIS A 146 -5.73 14.80 -15.79
N HIS A 147 -6.69 15.43 -15.13
CA HIS A 147 -7.97 15.79 -15.71
C HIS A 147 -8.27 17.24 -15.35
N ASP A 148 -8.68 18.02 -16.34
CA ASP A 148 -9.22 19.36 -16.12
C ASP A 148 -10.69 19.24 -15.75
N LEU A 149 -11.06 19.51 -14.50
CA LEU A 149 -12.44 19.41 -14.06
C LEU A 149 -13.31 20.59 -14.49
N GLU A 150 -12.72 21.67 -15.04
CA GLU A 150 -13.46 22.80 -15.58
C GLU A 150 -13.88 22.54 -17.05
N ASP A 151 -13.28 21.54 -17.70
CA ASP A 151 -13.67 21.10 -19.04
C ASP A 151 -14.98 20.26 -18.97
N ALA A 152 -16.03 20.78 -19.60
CA ALA A 152 -17.33 20.11 -19.68
C ALA A 152 -17.28 18.72 -20.33
N SER A 153 -16.34 18.48 -21.26
CA SER A 153 -16.15 17.17 -21.88
C SER A 153 -15.59 16.15 -20.89
N VAL A 154 -14.64 16.57 -20.04
CA VAL A 154 -14.08 15.75 -18.96
C VAL A 154 -15.15 15.43 -17.92
N GLN A 155 -15.98 16.41 -17.55
CA GLN A 155 -17.11 16.18 -16.64
C GLN A 155 -18.10 15.15 -17.19
N ALA A 156 -18.50 15.29 -18.47
CA ALA A 156 -19.40 14.34 -19.13
C ALA A 156 -18.79 12.92 -19.21
N ASP A 157 -17.49 12.84 -19.46
CA ASP A 157 -16.76 11.58 -19.45
C ASP A 157 -16.77 10.90 -18.07
N PHE A 158 -16.55 11.65 -16.99
CA PHE A 158 -16.63 11.09 -15.64
C PHE A 158 -18.04 10.65 -15.26
N SER A 159 -19.08 11.41 -15.64
CA SER A 159 -20.47 11.00 -15.45
C SER A 159 -20.74 9.65 -16.11
N ARG A 160 -20.34 9.48 -17.39
CA ARG A 160 -20.45 8.19 -18.10
C ARG A 160 -19.66 7.07 -17.43
N ARG A 161 -18.46 7.36 -16.90
CA ARG A 161 -17.65 6.37 -16.17
C ARG A 161 -18.34 5.95 -14.86
N ALA A 162 -18.99 6.89 -14.17
CA ALA A 162 -19.75 6.63 -12.94
C ALA A 162 -21.01 5.79 -13.21
N GLU A 163 -21.76 6.13 -14.25
CA GLU A 163 -22.89 5.32 -14.72
C GLU A 163 -22.43 3.90 -15.10
N ARG A 164 -21.31 3.78 -15.83
CA ARG A 164 -20.74 2.49 -16.22
C ARG A 164 -20.35 1.63 -15.02
N ILE A 165 -19.62 2.18 -14.04
CA ILE A 165 -19.19 1.40 -12.87
C ILE A 165 -20.40 0.90 -12.07
N LEU A 166 -21.45 1.71 -11.96
CA LEU A 166 -22.72 1.38 -11.30
C LEU A 166 -23.61 0.42 -12.11
N GLY A 167 -23.21 0.06 -13.33
CA GLY A 167 -23.95 -0.85 -14.19
C GLY A 167 -25.17 -0.24 -14.87
N LEU A 168 -25.19 1.09 -15.00
CA LEU A 168 -26.26 1.89 -15.61
C LEU A 168 -25.99 2.21 -17.10
N ALA A 169 -24.84 1.79 -17.63
CA ALA A 169 -24.43 2.03 -19.03
C ALA A 169 -23.88 0.75 -19.68
N ASP A 170 -22.69 0.82 -20.31
CA ASP A 170 -22.14 -0.23 -21.19
C ASP A 170 -21.88 -1.59 -20.53
N VAL A 171 -21.81 -1.64 -19.20
CA VAL A 171 -21.49 -2.86 -18.44
C VAL A 171 -22.73 -3.29 -17.64
N PRO A 172 -23.28 -4.50 -17.87
CA PRO A 172 -24.45 -4.96 -17.13
C PRO A 172 -24.22 -5.04 -15.62
N VAL A 173 -25.23 -4.67 -14.83
CA VAL A 173 -25.19 -4.74 -13.36
C VAL A 173 -24.89 -6.15 -12.83
N GLY A 174 -25.36 -7.19 -13.52
CA GLY A 174 -25.15 -8.61 -13.13
C GLY A 174 -23.80 -9.20 -13.55
N LYS A 175 -22.96 -8.46 -14.31
CA LYS A 175 -21.65 -8.97 -14.73
C LYS A 175 -20.71 -9.01 -13.52
N PRO A 176 -20.05 -10.15 -13.21
CA PRO A 176 -19.06 -10.25 -12.14
C PRO A 176 -18.02 -9.12 -12.21
N LYS A 177 -17.63 -8.57 -11.06
CA LYS A 177 -16.68 -7.44 -10.98
C LYS A 177 -15.47 -7.80 -10.13
N VAL A 178 -14.29 -7.51 -10.66
CA VAL A 178 -13.00 -7.63 -9.99
C VAL A 178 -12.46 -6.23 -9.76
N PHE A 179 -12.54 -5.78 -8.51
CA PHE A 179 -12.00 -4.51 -8.08
C PHE A 179 -10.56 -4.68 -7.61
N VAL A 180 -9.66 -3.82 -8.08
CA VAL A 180 -8.26 -3.82 -7.68
C VAL A 180 -7.93 -2.47 -7.06
N ARG A 181 -7.35 -2.51 -5.86
CA ARG A 181 -6.96 -1.30 -5.12
C ARG A 181 -5.55 -1.46 -4.55
N LEU A 182 -4.71 -0.45 -4.75
CA LEU A 182 -3.53 -0.24 -3.93
C LEU A 182 -3.93 0.51 -2.66
N LEU A 183 -3.48 0.05 -1.49
CA LEU A 183 -3.74 0.77 -0.25
C LEU A 183 -2.92 2.06 -0.21
N ASN A 184 -3.59 3.16 0.12
CA ASN A 184 -2.91 4.42 0.36
C ASN A 184 -2.15 4.38 1.68
N ASP A 185 -2.74 3.77 2.70
CA ASP A 185 -2.20 3.70 4.06
C ASP A 185 -2.50 2.33 4.62
N SER A 186 -1.60 1.78 5.43
CA SER A 186 -1.81 0.50 6.13
C SER A 186 -3.13 0.45 6.93
N ARG A 187 -3.60 1.58 7.46
CA ARG A 187 -4.89 1.71 8.18
C ARG A 187 -6.10 1.51 7.28
N GLU A 188 -5.97 1.64 5.96
CA GLU A 188 -7.07 1.32 5.04
C GLU A 188 -7.43 -0.17 5.09
N LEU A 189 -6.55 -1.04 5.59
CA LEU A 189 -6.88 -2.45 5.77
C LEU A 189 -8.02 -2.65 6.77
N ASP A 190 -8.18 -1.77 7.76
CA ASP A 190 -9.31 -1.79 8.70
C ASP A 190 -10.66 -1.57 8.00
N TRP A 191 -10.64 -0.98 6.80
CA TRP A 191 -11.81 -0.66 5.99
C TRP A 191 -12.10 -1.72 4.92
N ALA A 192 -11.27 -2.77 4.81
CA ALA A 192 -11.36 -3.78 3.74
C ALA A 192 -12.76 -4.43 3.65
N LEU A 193 -13.32 -4.83 4.80
CA LEU A 193 -14.65 -5.43 4.85
C LEU A 193 -15.74 -4.41 4.51
N ARG A 194 -15.63 -3.17 5.02
CA ARG A 194 -16.60 -2.11 4.71
C ARG A 194 -16.60 -1.76 3.22
N LEU A 195 -15.43 -1.69 2.58
CA LEU A 195 -15.32 -1.49 1.13
C LEU A 195 -15.98 -2.63 0.37
N ARG A 196 -15.65 -3.89 0.69
CA ARG A 196 -16.27 -5.05 0.05
C ARG A 196 -17.79 -5.03 0.21
N ASP A 197 -18.29 -4.71 1.40
CA ASP A 197 -19.73 -4.69 1.67
C ASP A 197 -20.41 -3.53 0.92
N ALA A 198 -19.79 -2.36 0.80
CA ALA A 198 -20.28 -1.25 -0.02
C ALA A 198 -20.38 -1.64 -1.50
N LEU A 199 -19.35 -2.29 -2.04
CA LEU A 199 -19.36 -2.81 -3.41
C LEU A 199 -20.44 -3.88 -3.59
N THR A 200 -20.59 -4.79 -2.64
CA THR A 200 -21.61 -5.86 -2.70
C THR A 200 -23.03 -5.27 -2.67
N ARG A 201 -23.27 -4.23 -1.86
CA ARG A 201 -24.55 -3.50 -1.86
C ARG A 201 -24.81 -2.79 -3.19
N ALA A 202 -23.78 -2.24 -3.82
CA ALA A 202 -23.91 -1.61 -5.14
C ALA A 202 -24.20 -2.63 -6.25
N PHE A 203 -23.82 -3.90 -6.07
CA PHE A 203 -23.98 -4.97 -7.07
C PHE A 203 -24.61 -6.25 -6.49
N PRO A 204 -25.87 -6.19 -6.01
CA PRO A 204 -26.48 -7.30 -5.26
C PRO A 204 -26.69 -8.58 -6.07
N THR A 205 -26.65 -8.50 -7.40
CA THR A 205 -26.86 -9.63 -8.31
C THR A 205 -25.58 -10.13 -8.98
N ALA A 206 -24.44 -9.45 -8.78
CA ALA A 206 -23.18 -9.83 -9.38
C ALA A 206 -22.19 -10.34 -8.32
N PRO A 207 -21.40 -11.37 -8.64
CA PRO A 207 -20.23 -11.71 -7.83
C PRO A 207 -19.25 -10.53 -7.76
N VAL A 208 -18.84 -10.17 -6.54
CA VAL A 208 -17.84 -9.12 -6.28
C VAL A 208 -16.57 -9.74 -5.75
N TYR A 209 -15.46 -9.43 -6.43
CA TYR A 209 -14.11 -9.79 -6.03
C TYR A 209 -13.32 -8.50 -5.75
N LEU A 210 -12.57 -8.48 -4.66
CA LEU A 210 -11.76 -7.36 -4.23
C LEU A 210 -10.32 -7.82 -3.98
N LEU A 211 -9.39 -7.27 -4.75
CA LEU A 211 -7.95 -7.41 -4.56
C LEU A 211 -7.40 -6.14 -3.92
N LEU A 212 -6.83 -6.29 -2.72
CA LEU A 212 -6.10 -5.26 -2.03
C LEU A 212 -4.59 -5.51 -2.14
N ILE A 213 -3.85 -4.57 -2.71
CA ILE A 213 -2.39 -4.59 -2.80
C ILE A 213 -1.85 -3.71 -1.67
N VAL A 214 -0.90 -4.23 -0.91
CA VAL A 214 -0.29 -3.54 0.23
C VAL A 214 1.22 -3.44 -0.03
N ASP A 215 1.72 -2.23 -0.23
CA ASP A 215 3.13 -1.97 -0.56
C ASP A 215 4.03 -1.98 0.67
N ILE A 216 5.35 -1.98 0.42
CA ILE A 216 6.42 -1.81 1.40
C ILE A 216 6.29 -2.71 2.63
N GLN A 217 6.01 -3.98 2.39
CA GLN A 217 5.89 -5.01 3.41
C GLN A 217 7.21 -5.77 3.59
N LEU A 218 7.43 -6.33 4.78
CA LEU A 218 8.61 -7.18 4.99
C LEU A 218 8.43 -8.56 4.35
N PHE A 219 7.22 -9.11 4.47
CA PHE A 219 6.86 -10.42 3.93
C PHE A 219 5.85 -10.27 2.80
N LYS A 220 6.24 -10.71 1.61
CA LYS A 220 5.37 -10.67 0.43
C LYS A 220 4.41 -11.86 0.36
N GLY A 221 3.44 -11.75 -0.53
CA GLY A 221 2.60 -12.84 -0.98
C GLY A 221 1.12 -12.66 -0.63
N PRO A 222 0.28 -13.59 -1.07
CA PRO A 222 -1.16 -13.53 -0.92
C PRO A 222 -1.64 -13.94 0.48
N LYS A 223 -2.70 -13.29 0.95
CA LYS A 223 -3.39 -13.52 2.21
C LYS A 223 -4.89 -13.48 1.99
N ARG A 224 -5.62 -14.24 2.80
CA ARG A 224 -7.09 -14.20 2.86
C ARG A 224 -7.57 -14.28 4.30
N LEU A 225 -8.80 -13.84 4.52
CA LEU A 225 -9.51 -14.14 5.77
C LEU A 225 -10.17 -15.53 5.70
N GLU A 226 -10.35 -16.14 6.84
CA GLU A 226 -11.13 -17.38 6.99
C GLU A 226 -12.64 -17.10 7.00
N GLY A 227 -13.44 -18.09 6.60
CA GLY A 227 -14.90 -18.01 6.57
C GLY A 227 -15.45 -16.96 5.59
N MET A 228 -16.71 -16.56 5.83
CA MET A 228 -17.46 -15.62 4.97
C MET A 228 -16.82 -14.23 4.90
N ALA A 229 -16.04 -13.83 5.90
CA ALA A 229 -15.32 -12.57 5.89
C ALA A 229 -14.23 -12.53 4.80
N GLY A 230 -13.72 -13.68 4.37
CA GLY A 230 -12.73 -13.79 3.29
C GLY A 230 -13.32 -14.02 1.91
N GLU A 231 -14.63 -14.24 1.78
CA GLU A 231 -15.25 -14.48 0.49
C GLU A 231 -15.10 -13.25 -0.41
N GLY A 232 -14.63 -13.50 -1.64
CA GLY A 232 -14.34 -12.47 -2.63
C GLY A 232 -13.14 -11.57 -2.31
N LEU A 233 -12.56 -11.63 -1.11
CA LEU A 233 -11.47 -10.73 -0.67
C LEU A 233 -10.11 -11.43 -0.71
N LEU A 234 -9.17 -10.85 -1.46
CA LEU A 234 -7.77 -11.25 -1.46
C LEU A 234 -6.90 -10.04 -1.12
N VAL A 235 -5.92 -10.24 -0.24
CA VAL A 235 -4.94 -9.21 0.13
C VAL A 235 -3.56 -9.69 -0.28
N HIS A 236 -2.78 -8.88 -0.98
CA HIS A 236 -1.44 -9.25 -1.41
C HIS A 236 -0.41 -8.26 -0.88
N PHE A 237 0.48 -8.75 -0.01
CA PHE A 237 1.57 -7.95 0.51
C PHE A 237 2.72 -7.95 -0.50
N MET A 238 3.31 -6.78 -0.70
CA MET A 238 4.40 -6.55 -1.64
C MET A 238 5.58 -5.98 -0.90
N ASP A 239 6.75 -6.60 -1.07
CA ASP A 239 7.94 -6.09 -0.42
C ASP A 239 8.58 -4.93 -1.19
N ALA A 240 9.21 -4.03 -0.43
CA ALA A 240 9.83 -2.84 -1.00
C ALA A 240 10.91 -3.18 -2.04
N ALA A 241 11.66 -4.27 -1.84
CA ALA A 241 12.71 -4.68 -2.76
C ALA A 241 12.17 -5.27 -4.07
N THR A 242 10.91 -5.73 -4.13
CA THR A 242 10.26 -6.12 -5.38
C THR A 242 9.71 -4.89 -6.12
N VAL A 243 9.12 -3.96 -5.39
CA VAL A 243 8.39 -2.82 -5.98
C VAL A 243 9.32 -1.67 -6.38
N TYR A 244 10.39 -1.39 -5.62
CA TYR A 244 11.22 -0.18 -5.75
C TYR A 244 12.70 -0.49 -6.09
N LYS A 245 12.96 -1.48 -6.95
CA LYS A 245 14.34 -1.88 -7.28
C LYS A 245 15.14 -0.73 -7.91
N GLY A 246 16.34 -0.49 -7.36
CA GLY A 246 17.46 0.10 -8.11
C GLY A 246 17.58 1.62 -8.10
N ALA A 247 16.66 2.38 -7.51
CA ALA A 247 16.74 3.85 -7.59
C ALA A 247 16.16 4.62 -6.39
N GLY A 248 15.93 3.95 -5.26
CA GLY A 248 15.22 4.54 -4.12
C GLY A 248 13.74 4.76 -4.43
N LEU A 249 12.98 5.23 -3.44
CA LEU A 249 11.53 5.47 -3.57
C LEU A 249 11.19 6.58 -4.61
N ASP A 250 12.18 7.35 -5.05
CA ASP A 250 11.99 8.65 -5.69
C ASP A 250 12.21 8.66 -7.23
N SER A 251 12.54 7.54 -7.87
CA SER A 251 12.89 7.58 -9.30
C SER A 251 11.71 7.44 -10.26
N ALA A 252 11.69 8.29 -11.30
CA ALA A 252 10.74 8.28 -12.40
C ALA A 252 10.67 6.95 -13.17
N GLY A 253 11.76 6.17 -13.19
CA GLY A 253 11.83 4.87 -13.86
C GLY A 253 10.98 3.78 -13.20
N ASP A 254 10.41 4.06 -12.03
CA ASP A 254 9.75 3.05 -11.21
C ASP A 254 8.29 2.80 -11.63
N TYR A 255 7.60 3.77 -12.24
CA TYR A 255 6.17 3.65 -12.56
C TYR A 255 5.83 2.38 -13.37
N GLN A 256 6.52 2.18 -14.49
CA GLN A 256 6.30 1.03 -15.37
C GLN A 256 6.69 -0.30 -14.69
N THR A 257 7.72 -0.27 -13.84
CA THR A 257 8.14 -1.41 -13.03
C THR A 257 7.05 -1.78 -12.02
N ARG A 258 6.52 -0.82 -11.27
CA ARG A 258 5.40 -1.01 -10.33
C ARG A 258 4.17 -1.57 -11.04
N ALA A 259 3.79 -1.00 -12.19
CA ALA A 259 2.66 -1.51 -12.98
C ALA A 259 2.85 -2.98 -13.41
N ARG A 260 4.06 -3.37 -13.82
CA ARG A 260 4.37 -4.78 -14.16
C ARG A 260 4.30 -5.70 -12.95
N VAL A 261 4.79 -5.23 -11.80
CA VAL A 261 4.73 -5.96 -10.54
C VAL A 261 3.28 -6.16 -10.09
N TYR A 262 2.45 -5.11 -10.13
CA TYR A 262 1.03 -5.21 -9.81
C TYR A 262 0.27 -6.09 -10.81
N ALA A 263 0.66 -6.10 -12.09
CA ALA A 263 0.08 -7.03 -13.07
C ALA A 263 0.31 -8.49 -12.66
N ALA A 264 1.48 -8.85 -12.14
CA ALA A 264 1.73 -10.20 -11.63
C ALA A 264 0.81 -10.53 -10.44
N VAL A 265 0.53 -9.55 -9.56
CA VAL A 265 -0.39 -9.70 -8.42
C VAL A 265 -1.84 -9.89 -8.89
N VAL A 266 -2.29 -9.10 -9.87
CA VAL A 266 -3.62 -9.26 -10.49
C VAL A 266 -3.76 -10.64 -11.14
N ALA A 267 -2.72 -11.08 -11.86
CA ALA A 267 -2.71 -12.41 -12.47
C ALA A 267 -2.77 -13.53 -11.42
N PHE A 268 -2.07 -13.37 -10.29
CA PHE A 268 -2.20 -14.29 -9.17
C PHE A 268 -3.65 -14.37 -8.66
N ALA A 269 -4.32 -13.22 -8.48
CA ALA A 269 -5.70 -13.19 -8.00
C ALA A 269 -6.69 -13.88 -8.97
N ILE A 270 -6.49 -13.70 -10.29
CA ILE A 270 -7.26 -14.41 -11.31
C ILE A 270 -7.07 -15.92 -11.20
N ASN A 271 -5.82 -16.39 -11.10
CA ASN A 271 -5.53 -17.81 -10.90
C ASN A 271 -6.15 -18.35 -9.60
N TYR A 272 -6.16 -17.55 -8.53
CA TYR A 272 -6.80 -17.91 -7.27
C TYR A 272 -8.32 -18.09 -7.41
N TRP A 273 -9.02 -17.07 -7.92
CA TRP A 273 -10.49 -17.10 -8.05
C TRP A 273 -10.98 -18.06 -9.15
N SER A 274 -10.15 -18.41 -10.12
CA SER A 274 -10.45 -19.45 -11.11
C SER A 274 -10.15 -20.89 -10.64
N GLY A 275 -9.72 -21.08 -9.38
CA GLY A 275 -9.49 -22.40 -8.79
C GLY A 275 -8.12 -23.03 -9.11
N GLY A 276 -7.13 -22.21 -9.50
CA GLY A 276 -5.76 -22.66 -9.74
C GLY A 276 -5.11 -23.24 -8.49
N ARG A 277 -4.79 -24.55 -8.51
CA ARG A 277 -4.26 -25.29 -7.34
C ARG A 277 -3.03 -24.64 -6.70
N GLN A 278 -2.07 -24.18 -7.50
CA GLN A 278 -0.86 -23.53 -7.00
C GLN A 278 -1.19 -22.22 -6.27
N ALA A 279 -2.08 -21.41 -6.85
CA ALA A 279 -2.51 -20.16 -6.23
C ALA A 279 -3.22 -20.43 -4.91
N LEU A 280 -4.17 -21.39 -4.88
CA LEU A 280 -4.87 -21.80 -3.66
C LEU A 280 -3.90 -22.23 -2.54
N SER A 281 -2.88 -23.03 -2.86
CA SER A 281 -1.89 -23.49 -1.88
C SER A 281 -0.94 -22.39 -1.38
N ALA A 282 -0.78 -21.31 -2.14
CA ALA A 282 0.13 -20.21 -1.79
C ALA A 282 -0.52 -19.18 -0.84
N VAL A 283 -1.85 -19.18 -0.71
CA VAL A 283 -2.55 -18.18 0.11
C VAL A 283 -2.46 -18.50 1.59
N GLN A 284 -1.91 -17.56 2.35
CA GLN A 284 -1.91 -17.62 3.81
C GLN A 284 -3.29 -17.21 4.35
N ALA A 285 -3.90 -18.07 5.15
CA ALA A 285 -5.17 -17.77 5.82
C ALA A 285 -4.95 -17.05 7.16
N PHE A 286 -5.80 -16.08 7.45
CA PHE A 286 -5.85 -15.36 8.72
C PHE A 286 -7.25 -15.53 9.35
N PRO A 287 -7.33 -15.80 10.66
CA PRO A 287 -8.62 -16.08 11.31
C PRO A 287 -9.50 -14.82 11.47
N SER A 288 -8.92 -13.62 11.37
CA SER A 288 -9.67 -12.37 11.49
C SER A 288 -8.92 -11.19 10.86
N LEU A 289 -9.66 -10.13 10.53
CA LEU A 289 -9.09 -8.89 10.00
C LEU A 289 -8.06 -8.26 10.96
N PRO A 290 -8.30 -8.15 12.28
CA PRO A 290 -7.29 -7.63 13.20
C PRO A 290 -5.96 -8.40 13.17
N ARG A 291 -5.99 -9.73 12.98
CA ARG A 291 -4.77 -10.53 12.86
C ARG A 291 -4.03 -10.26 11.55
N LEU A 292 -4.76 -10.03 10.46
CA LEU A 292 -4.18 -9.63 9.19
C LEU A 292 -3.58 -8.21 9.29
N CYS A 293 -4.28 -7.26 9.89
CA CYS A 293 -3.77 -5.90 10.14
C CYS A 293 -2.50 -5.91 10.99
N ALA A 294 -2.46 -6.74 12.04
CA ALA A 294 -1.28 -6.88 12.89
C ALA A 294 -0.04 -7.47 12.18
N ALA A 295 -0.23 -8.15 11.04
CA ALA A 295 0.86 -8.65 10.21
C ALA A 295 1.35 -7.61 9.17
N CYS A 296 0.66 -6.48 9.03
CA CYS A 296 0.97 -5.41 8.08
C CYS A 296 1.99 -4.44 8.68
N GLU A 297 3.09 -4.22 7.95
CA GLU A 297 4.01 -3.10 8.23
C GLU A 297 3.27 -1.79 8.02
N GLN A 298 3.37 -0.88 9.00
CA GLN A 298 2.61 0.35 8.98
C GLN A 298 3.27 1.40 8.08
N TYR A 299 2.49 2.00 7.19
CA TYR A 299 2.96 3.03 6.27
C TYR A 299 1.85 4.01 5.87
N SER A 300 2.27 5.16 5.35
CA SER A 300 1.42 6.17 4.73
C SER A 300 1.91 6.49 3.31
N GLY A 301 1.00 6.54 2.35
CA GLY A 301 1.19 6.97 0.96
C GLY A 301 0.97 8.46 0.73
N GLY A 302 0.88 9.24 1.81
CA GLY A 302 0.54 10.66 1.79
C GLY A 302 -0.97 10.92 1.79
N ASP A 303 -1.35 12.19 1.77
CA ASP A 303 -2.75 12.63 1.71
C ASP A 303 -3.30 12.51 0.27
N PRO A 304 -4.28 11.62 0.00
CA PRO A 304 -4.87 11.48 -1.33
C PRO A 304 -5.58 12.74 -1.83
N ALA A 305 -5.96 13.67 -0.96
CA ALA A 305 -6.62 14.90 -1.35
C ALA A 305 -5.64 15.96 -1.88
N HIS A 306 -4.35 15.87 -1.57
CA HIS A 306 -3.39 16.96 -1.82
C HIS A 306 -2.01 16.54 -2.30
N GLU A 307 -1.62 15.28 -2.18
CA GLU A 307 -0.27 14.79 -2.47
C GLU A 307 -0.27 13.76 -3.60
N LEU A 308 0.90 13.43 -4.15
CA LEU A 308 1.13 12.26 -5.00
C LEU A 308 1.46 11.02 -4.15
N TYR A 309 1.30 9.82 -4.70
CA TYR A 309 1.49 8.58 -3.93
C TYR A 309 2.98 8.38 -3.67
N SER A 310 3.37 8.54 -2.40
CA SER A 310 4.74 8.37 -1.93
C SER A 310 4.70 7.55 -0.64
N PRO A 311 4.70 6.21 -0.73
CA PRO A 311 4.60 5.34 0.44
C PRO A 311 5.88 5.43 1.27
N GLN A 312 5.69 5.73 2.56
CA GLN A 312 6.74 5.89 3.54
C GLN A 312 6.34 5.20 4.84
N TYR A 313 7.32 4.55 5.48
CA TYR A 313 7.15 4.08 6.84
C TYR A 313 7.00 5.24 7.81
N PHE A 314 6.22 5.05 8.87
CA PHE A 314 6.16 6.03 9.94
C PHE A 314 7.52 6.17 10.64
N LYS A 315 7.85 7.41 11.00
CA LYS A 315 9.06 7.79 11.74
C LYS A 315 8.65 8.37 13.10
N GLY A 316 9.53 8.29 14.09
CA GLY A 316 9.31 8.87 15.42
C GLY A 316 9.46 7.85 16.55
N HIS A 317 8.74 8.08 17.64
CA HIS A 317 8.82 7.28 18.87
C HIS A 317 7.43 6.91 19.39
N ARG A 318 7.31 5.72 19.98
CA ARG A 318 6.06 5.29 20.64
C ARG A 318 5.90 6.02 21.97
N LEU A 319 4.74 6.65 22.17
CA LEU A 319 4.36 7.18 23.48
C LEU A 319 3.72 6.07 24.32
N ALA A 320 4.43 5.58 25.33
CA ALA A 320 3.93 4.59 26.28
C ALA A 320 3.45 5.27 27.58
N VAL A 321 2.19 5.75 27.59
CA VAL A 321 1.62 6.43 28.77
C VAL A 321 1.34 5.43 29.92
N ARG A 322 0.92 4.20 29.58
CA ARG A 322 0.65 3.15 30.57
C ARG A 322 1.82 2.17 30.62
N ARG A 323 2.56 2.15 31.73
CA ARG A 323 3.65 1.18 31.95
C ARG A 323 3.10 -0.25 31.91
N GLY A 324 3.77 -1.13 31.17
CA GLY A 324 3.45 -2.56 31.10
C GLY A 324 2.35 -2.95 30.10
N ALA A 325 1.71 -2.00 29.42
CA ALA A 325 0.76 -2.34 28.36
C ALA A 325 1.49 -2.85 27.12
N ALA A 326 1.00 -3.95 26.53
CA ALA A 326 1.48 -4.41 25.24
C ALA A 326 1.23 -3.35 24.16
N PRO A 327 2.13 -3.23 23.16
CA PRO A 327 1.94 -2.28 22.06
C PRO A 327 0.67 -2.60 21.28
N ALA A 328 -0.27 -1.65 21.21
CA ALA A 328 -1.51 -1.80 20.43
C ALA A 328 -1.28 -1.78 18.91
N LEU A 329 -0.17 -1.18 18.48
CA LEU A 329 0.21 -1.04 17.07
C LEU A 329 1.56 -1.74 16.83
N PRO A 330 1.58 -3.06 16.61
CA PRO A 330 2.79 -3.75 16.18
C PRO A 330 3.22 -3.23 14.79
N GLY A 331 4.53 -3.16 14.55
CA GLY A 331 5.05 -2.72 13.25
C GLY A 331 4.85 -1.23 12.91
N LEU A 332 4.51 -0.39 13.90
CA LEU A 332 4.33 1.06 13.69
C LEU A 332 5.59 1.71 13.13
N PHE A 333 6.76 1.39 13.70
CA PHE A 333 8.03 1.93 13.25
C PHE A 333 8.80 0.86 12.49
N HIS A 334 9.19 1.21 11.27
CA HIS A 334 10.12 0.40 10.54
C HIS A 334 11.51 0.65 11.11
N GLY A 335 12.02 -0.34 11.85
CA GLY A 335 13.37 -0.30 12.38
C GLY A 335 14.45 -0.25 11.30
N LYS A 336 15.71 -0.17 11.72
CA LYS A 336 16.83 -0.31 10.79
C LYS A 336 16.96 -1.79 10.39
N ALA A 337 17.34 -2.07 9.15
CA ALA A 337 17.62 -3.42 8.65
C ALA A 337 19.02 -3.49 8.04
N ALA A 338 19.75 -4.56 8.34
CA ALA A 338 21.10 -4.82 7.83
C ALA A 338 21.20 -6.30 7.49
N GLU A 339 21.96 -6.62 6.45
CA GLU A 339 22.21 -7.99 6.02
C GLU A 339 23.72 -8.20 5.93
N PHE A 340 24.21 -9.33 6.40
CA PHE A 340 25.61 -9.71 6.29
C PHE A 340 25.76 -11.23 6.19
N ALA A 341 26.83 -11.69 5.53
CA ALA A 341 27.17 -13.11 5.50
C ALA A 341 27.89 -13.50 6.78
N LEU A 342 27.54 -14.65 7.36
CA LEU A 342 28.26 -15.20 8.51
C LEU A 342 29.72 -15.46 8.14
N PRO A 343 30.69 -14.97 8.93
CA PRO A 343 32.11 -15.13 8.62
C PRO A 343 32.55 -16.60 8.68
N GLU A 344 33.73 -16.89 8.12
CA GLU A 344 34.35 -18.20 8.29
C GLU A 344 34.64 -18.50 9.77
N GLY A 345 34.58 -19.78 10.15
CA GLY A 345 34.87 -20.21 11.52
C GLY A 345 33.75 -19.97 12.54
N VAL A 346 32.55 -19.54 12.13
CA VAL A 346 31.39 -19.50 13.03
C VAL A 346 31.07 -20.88 13.59
N VAL A 347 30.80 -20.93 14.89
CA VAL A 347 30.38 -22.15 15.58
C VAL A 347 28.85 -22.10 15.74
N PRO A 348 28.10 -23.10 15.27
CA PRO A 348 26.66 -23.17 15.51
C PRO A 348 26.35 -23.13 17.02
N GLY A 349 25.32 -22.37 17.42
CA GLY A 349 25.03 -22.11 18.85
C GLY A 349 25.98 -21.11 19.54
N GLY A 350 27.09 -20.75 18.89
CA GLY A 350 28.10 -19.81 19.37
C GLY A 350 27.68 -18.35 19.29
N VAL A 351 28.58 -17.44 19.65
CA VAL A 351 28.34 -15.99 19.61
C VAL A 351 29.25 -15.36 18.55
N VAL A 352 28.67 -14.52 17.69
CA VAL A 352 29.41 -13.70 16.72
C VAL A 352 29.32 -12.23 17.13
N GLN A 353 30.45 -11.51 17.04
CA GLN A 353 30.48 -10.05 17.21
C GLN A 353 30.33 -9.41 15.83
N VAL A 354 29.36 -8.51 15.69
CA VAL A 354 29.12 -7.80 14.43
C VAL A 354 28.83 -6.34 14.67
N ASN A 355 29.37 -5.47 13.81
CA ASN A 355 28.97 -4.07 13.78
C ASN A 355 27.73 -3.94 12.90
N VAL A 356 26.57 -3.71 13.51
CA VAL A 356 25.30 -3.48 12.80
C VAL A 356 24.67 -2.21 13.31
N PHE A 357 24.17 -1.39 12.38
CA PHE A 357 23.54 -0.10 12.71
C PHE A 357 24.45 0.94 13.39
N GLY A 358 25.77 0.75 13.29
CA GLY A 358 26.79 1.57 13.94
C GLY A 358 27.11 1.15 15.37
N GLU A 359 26.62 -0.01 15.81
CA GLU A 359 26.84 -0.56 17.15
C GLU A 359 27.46 -1.97 17.06
N ASP A 360 28.40 -2.29 17.95
CA ASP A 360 28.95 -3.64 18.09
C ASP A 360 27.99 -4.49 18.92
N VAL A 361 27.47 -5.55 18.31
CA VAL A 361 26.48 -6.44 18.93
C VAL A 361 26.94 -7.88 18.92
N ALA A 362 26.81 -8.53 20.08
CA ALA A 362 27.04 -9.96 20.26
C ALA A 362 25.77 -10.74 19.92
N LEU A 363 25.77 -11.48 18.82
CA LEU A 363 24.63 -12.29 18.37
C LEU A 363 24.90 -13.76 18.63
N ARG A 364 24.01 -14.43 19.37
CA ARG A 364 24.03 -15.89 19.49
C ARG A 364 23.42 -16.51 18.22
N LEU A 365 24.21 -17.35 17.55
CA LEU A 365 23.83 -18.03 16.33
C LEU A 365 22.94 -19.25 16.63
N PRO A 366 22.00 -19.62 15.75
CA PRO A 366 21.26 -20.86 15.88
C PRO A 366 22.16 -22.09 15.62
N ASP A 367 21.72 -23.27 16.04
CA ASP A 367 22.49 -24.53 15.96
C ASP A 367 22.73 -25.03 14.53
N ASN A 368 22.06 -24.45 13.54
CA ASN A 368 22.25 -24.73 12.11
C ASN A 368 23.02 -23.62 11.38
N ALA A 369 23.62 -22.67 12.09
CA ALA A 369 24.39 -21.60 11.48
C ALA A 369 25.69 -22.13 10.87
N VAL A 370 25.94 -21.80 9.60
CA VAL A 370 27.19 -22.11 8.91
C VAL A 370 27.74 -20.86 8.22
N ALA A 371 29.06 -20.83 8.04
CA ALA A 371 29.73 -19.74 7.33
C ALA A 371 29.12 -19.54 5.93
N GLY A 372 29.03 -18.28 5.50
CA GLY A 372 28.44 -17.90 4.22
C GLY A 372 26.92 -17.81 4.20
N LEU A 373 26.18 -18.29 5.22
CA LEU A 373 24.75 -18.00 5.32
C LEU A 373 24.51 -16.51 5.51
N MET A 374 23.48 -15.98 4.86
CA MET A 374 23.07 -14.61 5.07
C MET A 374 22.29 -14.50 6.38
N MET A 375 22.65 -13.53 7.21
CA MET A 375 21.88 -13.15 8.38
C MET A 375 21.29 -11.76 8.16
N LYS A 376 20.01 -11.62 8.45
CA LYS A 376 19.29 -10.36 8.41
C LYS A 376 19.00 -9.90 9.82
N CYS A 377 19.57 -8.76 10.17
CA CYS A 377 19.36 -8.08 11.43
C CYS A 377 18.32 -6.97 11.26
N ARG A 378 17.50 -6.79 12.30
CA ARG A 378 16.50 -5.73 12.37
C ARG A 378 16.48 -5.13 13.77
N LEU A 379 16.69 -3.81 13.86
CA LEU A 379 16.61 -3.04 15.10
C LEU A 379 15.32 -2.23 15.11
N VAL A 380 14.30 -2.71 15.82
CA VAL A 380 12.99 -2.05 15.94
C VAL A 380 12.78 -1.68 17.40
N GLU A 381 12.56 -0.39 17.67
CA GLU A 381 12.26 0.11 19.03
C GLU A 381 13.30 -0.36 20.08
N GLY A 382 14.59 -0.39 19.70
CA GLY A 382 15.68 -0.83 20.59
C GLY A 382 15.82 -2.35 20.73
N VAL A 383 14.95 -3.14 20.10
CA VAL A 383 15.04 -4.60 20.08
C VAL A 383 15.74 -5.03 18.79
N LEU A 384 16.91 -5.63 18.95
CA LEU A 384 17.61 -6.29 17.85
C LEU A 384 17.09 -7.72 17.68
N SER A 385 16.61 -8.02 16.49
CA SER A 385 16.27 -9.37 16.04
C SER A 385 17.20 -9.76 14.89
N ALA A 386 17.52 -11.05 14.79
CA ALA A 386 18.32 -11.58 13.71
C ALA A 386 17.68 -12.88 13.20
N VAL A 387 17.55 -13.01 11.89
CA VAL A 387 17.04 -14.22 11.22
C VAL A 387 18.03 -14.69 10.18
N MET A 388 18.30 -15.99 10.13
CA MET A 388 19.08 -16.57 9.04
C MET A 388 18.22 -16.67 7.80
N VAL A 389 18.75 -16.20 6.68
CA VAL A 389 18.14 -16.26 5.37
C VAL A 389 18.93 -17.28 4.56
N LEU A 390 18.31 -18.41 4.24
CA LEU A 390 18.91 -19.37 3.31
C LEU A 390 19.10 -18.68 1.96
N ALA A 391 20.33 -18.70 1.45
CA ALA A 391 20.61 -18.26 0.09
C ALA A 391 19.68 -19.03 -0.86
N ALA A 392 18.85 -18.30 -1.60
CA ALA A 392 17.70 -18.75 -2.38
C ALA A 392 17.67 -20.25 -2.76
N SER A 393 17.19 -21.07 -1.83
CA SER A 393 16.80 -22.46 -2.03
C SER A 393 15.74 -22.80 -0.96
N THR A 394 14.48 -22.59 -1.34
CA THR A 394 13.21 -23.04 -0.71
C THR A 394 13.13 -23.09 0.83
N ALA A 395 12.36 -22.14 1.37
CA ALA A 395 11.78 -22.01 2.73
C ALA A 395 12.71 -21.52 3.88
N PRO A 396 12.43 -20.35 4.51
CA PRO A 396 13.24 -19.85 5.62
C PRO A 396 12.96 -20.63 6.93
N ALA A 397 14.02 -20.94 7.68
CA ALA A 397 13.93 -21.32 9.09
C ALA A 397 13.98 -20.05 9.95
N ILE A 398 12.95 -19.81 10.77
CA ILE A 398 12.88 -18.63 11.64
C ILE A 398 13.51 -18.99 12.99
N ALA A 399 14.67 -18.41 13.31
CA ALA A 399 15.18 -18.34 14.67
C ALA A 399 14.86 -16.95 15.25
N THR A 400 14.27 -16.87 16.44
CA THR A 400 14.05 -15.61 17.14
C THR A 400 14.87 -15.60 18.41
N ALA A 401 15.96 -14.83 18.41
CA ALA A 401 16.71 -14.52 19.62
C ALA A 401 16.41 -13.08 20.04
N ALA A 402 15.95 -12.88 21.27
CA ALA A 402 15.85 -11.55 21.87
C ALA A 402 17.20 -11.21 22.49
N CYS A 403 17.98 -10.35 21.82
CA CYS A 403 19.17 -9.77 22.45
C CYS A 403 18.73 -8.48 23.14
N GLN A 404 18.76 -8.44 24.48
CA GLN A 404 18.70 -7.17 25.19
C GLN A 404 20.06 -6.50 24.96
N LEU A 405 20.07 -5.37 24.24
CA LEU A 405 21.22 -4.48 24.23
C LEU A 405 21.47 -4.11 25.69
N ALA A 406 22.62 -4.51 26.22
CA ALA A 406 23.03 -4.07 27.54
C ALA A 406 23.12 -2.54 27.47
N SER A 407 22.20 -1.85 28.16
CA SER A 407 22.30 -0.42 28.37
C SER A 407 23.51 -0.16 29.28
N GLY A 408 24.71 -0.19 28.70
CA GLY A 408 25.89 0.31 29.37
C GLY A 408 25.69 1.78 29.70
N PRO A 409 26.17 2.28 30.85
CA PRO A 409 26.12 3.70 31.14
C PRO A 409 26.85 4.43 30.00
N ALA A 410 26.13 5.32 29.31
CA ALA A 410 26.74 6.19 28.31
C ALA A 410 27.87 6.97 28.99
N SER A 411 29.12 6.62 28.68
CA SER A 411 30.27 7.43 29.03
C SER A 411 30.14 8.74 28.26
N ARG A 412 29.77 9.81 28.97
CA ARG A 412 29.90 11.19 28.50
C ARG A 412 31.36 11.59 28.45
#